data_AF-A0AAD9QY88-F1
#
_entry.id   AF-A0AAD9QY88-F1
#
_cell.length_a   1.000
_cell.length_b   1.000
_cell.length_c   1.000
_cell.angle_alpha   90.00
_cell.angle_beta   90.00
_cell.angle_gamma   90.00
#
_symmetry.space_group_name_H-M   'P 1'
#
loop_
_entity.id
_entity.type
_entity.pdbx_description
1 polymer ?
#
loop_
_entity_poly.entity_id
_entity_poly.type
_entity_poly.pdbx_seq_one_letter_code
_entity_poly.pdbx_strand_id
1 'polypeptide(L)'
;MRLCFFVFFSTVVYAVTRIVELDFEGVNFAKALFGKRLDKVFQETAVDSETSCQVQCIKNVSWLSYNLGNTNQKGKFICQLSDSDRFTSHENFTQDKKWLYRGMESACESKNFPCGEKGICIPDYHGKSFKC
;
A
#
# COMPACT_ATOMS: atom_id res chain seq x y z
N MET A 1 4.88 54.12 -50.16
CA MET A 1 5.47 52.86 -49.67
C MET A 1 4.83 52.53 -48.32
N ARG A 2 3.94 51.52 -48.26
CA ARG A 2 3.35 51.06 -46.99
C ARG A 2 4.19 49.89 -46.48
N LEU A 3 4.87 50.09 -45.36
CA LEU A 3 5.68 49.07 -44.70
C LEU A 3 4.77 48.28 -43.74
N CYS A 4 4.35 47.09 -44.16
CA CYS A 4 3.56 46.20 -43.31
C CYS A 4 4.50 45.46 -42.34
N PHE A 5 4.48 45.85 -41.07
CA PHE A 5 5.13 45.11 -39.99
C PHE A 5 4.30 43.84 -39.68
N PHE A 6 4.79 42.68 -40.10
CA PHE A 6 4.26 41.39 -39.67
C PHE A 6 4.75 41.11 -38.25
N VAL A 7 3.87 41.28 -37.26
CA VAL A 7 4.13 40.89 -35.87
C VAL A 7 3.95 39.38 -35.76
N PHE A 8 5.06 38.64 -35.74
CA PHE A 8 5.06 37.21 -35.41
C PHE A 8 4.78 37.05 -33.92
N PHE A 9 3.54 36.71 -33.55
CA PHE A 9 3.22 36.22 -32.21
C PHE A 9 3.63 34.75 -32.13
N SER A 10 4.86 34.49 -31.68
CA SER A 10 5.30 33.14 -31.32
C SER A 10 4.60 32.72 -30.03
N THR A 11 3.61 31.83 -30.13
CA THR A 11 3.04 31.17 -28.95
C THR A 11 4.07 30.18 -28.42
N VAL A 12 4.67 30.49 -27.26
CA VAL A 12 5.52 29.55 -26.54
C VAL A 12 4.62 28.44 -26.00
N VAL A 13 4.60 27.30 -26.69
CA VAL A 13 4.02 26.07 -26.15
C VAL A 13 4.96 25.60 -25.04
N TYR A 14 4.58 25.85 -23.78
CA TYR A 14 5.22 25.20 -22.65
C TYR A 14 4.86 23.71 -22.73
N ALA A 15 5.75 22.91 -23.33
CA ALA A 15 5.69 21.47 -23.20
C ALA A 15 5.85 21.15 -21.71
N VAL A 16 4.80 20.63 -21.09
CA VAL A 16 4.86 20.09 -19.74
C VAL A 16 5.95 19.01 -19.75
N THR A 17 7.08 19.32 -19.14
CA THR A 17 8.22 18.42 -19.03
C THR A 17 7.79 17.18 -18.26
N ARG A 18 7.84 16.02 -18.93
CA ARG A 18 7.81 14.65 -18.42
C ARG A 18 7.12 14.48 -17.06
N ILE A 19 5.94 13.87 -17.06
CA ILE A 19 5.56 12.99 -15.96
C ILE A 19 6.63 11.90 -15.96
N VAL A 20 7.61 12.02 -15.07
CA VAL A 20 8.46 10.88 -14.71
C VAL A 20 7.51 9.91 -14.06
N GLU A 21 7.12 8.88 -14.80
CA GLU A 21 6.47 7.72 -14.24
C GLU A 21 7.46 7.16 -13.22
N LEU A 22 7.26 7.52 -11.94
CA LEU A 22 7.88 6.80 -10.84
C LEU A 22 7.49 5.35 -11.08
N ASP A 23 8.46 4.44 -11.14
CA ASP A 23 8.21 2.99 -11.21
C ASP A 23 7.30 2.60 -10.05
N PHE A 24 5.99 2.69 -10.28
CA PHE A 24 4.98 2.42 -9.29
C PHE A 24 4.69 0.94 -9.44
N GLU A 25 5.44 0.11 -8.70
CA GLU A 25 5.09 -1.29 -8.55
C GLU A 25 3.74 -1.35 -7.82
N GLY A 26 2.67 -1.46 -8.60
CA GLY A 26 1.33 -1.67 -8.07
C GLY A 26 1.26 -3.05 -7.44
N VAL A 27 0.97 -3.10 -6.14
CA VAL A 27 0.64 -4.33 -5.41
C VAL A 27 -0.86 -4.40 -5.19
N ASN A 28 -1.39 -5.62 -5.23
CA ASN A 28 -2.73 -5.88 -4.74
C ASN A 28 -2.70 -6.10 -3.23
N PHE A 29 -3.77 -5.71 -2.54
CA PHE A 29 -4.02 -6.11 -1.16
C PHE A 29 -4.93 -7.34 -1.13
N ALA A 30 -4.73 -8.23 -0.15
CA ALA A 30 -5.45 -9.50 -0.02
C ALA A 30 -6.94 -9.30 0.34
N LYS A 31 -7.60 -10.19 1.09
CA LYS A 31 -8.91 -9.88 1.71
C LYS A 31 -8.75 -9.23 3.09
N ALA A 32 -9.62 -8.27 3.43
CA ALA A 32 -9.53 -7.56 4.70
C ALA A 32 -9.90 -8.50 5.85
N LEU A 33 -9.13 -8.47 6.93
CA LEU A 33 -9.42 -9.22 8.15
C LEU A 33 -10.05 -8.26 9.16
N PHE A 34 -11.38 -8.21 9.18
CA PHE A 34 -12.12 -7.36 10.11
C PHE A 34 -12.03 -7.88 11.54
N GLY A 35 -11.91 -6.97 12.50
CA GLY A 35 -11.79 -7.31 13.91
C GLY A 35 -10.44 -7.91 14.29
N LYS A 36 -9.44 -7.73 13.43
CA LYS A 36 -8.06 -8.19 13.62
C LYS A 36 -7.13 -6.99 13.55
N ARG A 37 -6.06 -7.06 14.34
CA ARG A 37 -4.98 -6.09 14.36
C ARG A 37 -3.64 -6.83 14.51
N LEU A 38 -2.63 -6.38 13.79
CA LEU A 38 -1.25 -6.80 14.00
C LEU A 38 -0.59 -5.84 14.98
N ASP A 39 -0.15 -6.33 16.13
CA ASP A 39 0.40 -5.48 17.21
C ASP A 39 1.79 -4.92 16.89
N LYS A 40 2.52 -5.54 15.95
CA LYS A 40 3.83 -5.08 15.48
C LYS A 40 3.68 -3.84 14.61
N VAL A 41 3.51 -2.68 15.24
CA VAL A 41 3.31 -1.38 14.58
C VAL A 41 4.60 -0.57 14.60
N PHE A 42 5.02 -0.08 13.44
CA PHE A 42 6.22 0.77 13.31
C PHE A 42 5.88 2.25 13.17
N GLN A 43 4.79 2.55 12.46
CA GLN A 43 4.38 3.91 12.22
C GLN A 43 2.86 4.02 12.32
N GLU A 44 2.39 5.11 12.92
CA GLU A 44 0.97 5.43 13.00
C GLU A 44 0.74 6.84 12.45
N THR A 45 -0.25 7.00 11.56
CA THR A 45 -0.62 8.30 10.99
C THR A 45 -2.13 8.42 10.85
N ALA A 46 -2.64 9.65 10.96
CA ALA A 46 -4.01 9.95 10.57
C ALA A 46 -4.10 10.10 9.04
N VAL A 47 -5.12 9.50 8.43
CA VAL A 47 -5.34 9.52 6.97
C VAL A 47 -6.82 9.73 6.64
N ASP A 48 -7.08 10.14 5.40
CA ASP A 48 -8.41 10.59 4.97
C ASP A 48 -9.20 9.48 4.27
N SER A 49 -8.55 8.35 3.97
CA SER A 49 -9.14 7.18 3.35
C SER A 49 -8.28 5.93 3.58
N GLU A 50 -8.87 4.75 3.38
CA GLU A 50 -8.10 3.50 3.33
C GLU A 50 -7.05 3.54 2.20
N THR A 51 -7.42 4.09 1.03
CA THR A 51 -6.50 4.23 -0.11
C THR A 51 -5.27 5.06 0.23
N SER A 52 -5.41 6.11 1.05
CA SER A 52 -4.25 6.88 1.54
C SER A 52 -3.32 6.02 2.40
N CYS A 53 -3.85 5.10 3.21
CA CYS A 53 -3.05 4.16 4.00
C CYS A 53 -2.35 3.13 3.10
N GLN A 54 -3.05 2.60 2.09
CA GLN A 54 -2.46 1.72 1.07
C GLN A 54 -1.29 2.38 0.35
N VAL A 55 -1.48 3.64 -0.08
CA VAL A 55 -0.41 4.43 -0.72
C VAL A 55 0.77 4.66 0.23
N GLN A 56 0.54 4.84 1.53
CA GLN A 56 1.64 4.95 2.49
C GLN A 56 2.39 3.62 2.70
N CYS A 57 1.68 2.50 2.70
CA CYS A 57 2.27 1.17 2.81
C CYS A 57 3.21 0.90 1.62
N ILE A 58 2.75 1.09 0.39
CA ILE A 58 3.54 0.80 -0.82
C ILE A 58 4.71 1.75 -1.06
N LYS A 59 4.71 2.94 -0.43
CA LYS A 59 5.78 3.94 -0.60
C LYS A 59 7.13 3.49 -0.03
N ASN A 60 7.14 2.53 0.89
CA ASN A 60 8.36 1.97 1.45
C ASN A 60 8.29 0.45 1.36
N VAL A 61 9.23 -0.13 0.61
CA VAL A 61 9.36 -1.58 0.39
C VAL A 61 9.49 -2.41 1.67
N SER A 62 9.83 -1.78 2.80
CA SER A 62 9.90 -2.46 4.10
C SER A 62 8.52 -2.71 4.70
N TRP A 63 7.48 -1.97 4.30
CA TRP A 63 6.13 -2.16 4.84
C TRP A 63 5.38 -3.23 4.06
N LEU A 64 4.85 -4.23 4.78
CA LEU A 64 4.19 -5.41 4.19
C LEU A 64 2.68 -5.43 4.47
N SER A 65 2.25 -4.70 5.51
CA SER A 65 0.84 -4.64 5.90
C SER A 65 0.50 -3.36 6.66
N TYR A 66 -0.79 -3.14 6.86
CA TYR A 66 -1.31 -2.08 7.72
C TYR A 66 -2.53 -2.53 8.53
N ASN A 67 -2.75 -1.88 9.67
CA ASN A 67 -4.05 -1.84 10.34
C ASN A 67 -4.74 -0.52 10.03
N LEU A 68 -6.05 -0.56 9.86
CA LEU A 68 -6.88 0.64 9.71
C LEU A 68 -7.92 0.68 10.83
N GLY A 69 -7.94 1.79 11.57
CA GLY A 69 -8.88 2.07 12.64
C GLY A 69 -9.70 3.32 12.34
N ASN A 70 -10.91 3.40 12.87
CA ASN A 70 -11.71 4.62 12.79
C ASN A 70 -11.26 5.64 13.84
N THR A 71 -11.27 6.93 13.49
CA THR A 71 -11.16 8.00 14.47
C THR A 71 -12.56 8.46 14.93
N ASN A 72 -12.61 9.36 15.91
CA ASN A 72 -13.83 10.06 16.29
C ASN A 72 -14.27 11.12 15.25
N GLN A 73 -13.41 11.45 14.28
CA GLN A 73 -13.70 12.41 13.22
C GLN A 73 -14.20 11.68 11.97
N LYS A 74 -15.33 12.15 11.44
CA LYS A 74 -15.91 11.58 10.22
C LYS A 74 -14.94 11.72 9.05
N GLY A 75 -14.68 10.61 8.36
CA GLY A 75 -13.79 10.59 7.20
C GLY A 75 -12.30 10.65 7.54
N LYS A 76 -11.92 10.44 8.81
CA LYS A 76 -10.53 10.29 9.22
C LYS A 76 -10.31 8.91 9.85
N PHE A 77 -9.21 8.29 9.49
CA PHE A 77 -8.79 6.97 9.95
C PHE A 77 -7.40 7.04 10.59
N ILE A 78 -7.11 6.07 11.44
CA ILE A 78 -5.75 5.80 11.91
C ILE A 78 -5.19 4.67 11.06
N CYS A 79 -4.06 4.93 10.41
CA CYS A 79 -3.28 3.98 9.63
C CYS A 79 -2.06 3.56 10.45
N GLN A 80 -1.93 2.27 10.74
CA GLN A 80 -0.75 1.70 11.40
C GLN A 80 0.01 0.84 10.39
N LEU A 81 1.25 1.18 10.08
CA LEU A 81 2.11 0.45 9.14
C LEU A 81 2.98 -0.57 9.89
N SER A 82 3.22 -1.72 9.25
CA SER A 82 4.00 -2.83 9.79
C SER A 82 4.97 -3.38 8.75
N ASP A 83 6.17 -3.75 9.18
CA ASP A 83 7.18 -4.45 8.38
C ASP A 83 6.96 -5.97 8.30
N SER A 84 5.84 -6.44 8.84
CA SER A 84 5.48 -7.84 8.95
C SER A 84 4.05 -8.06 8.45
N ASP A 85 3.65 -9.32 8.36
CA ASP A 85 2.38 -9.73 7.79
C ASP A 85 1.72 -10.88 8.56
N ARG A 86 0.61 -11.35 7.98
CA ARG A 86 -0.18 -12.48 8.48
C ARG A 86 0.49 -13.83 8.43
N PHE A 87 1.61 -13.97 7.74
CA PHE A 87 2.28 -15.26 7.57
C PHE A 87 3.47 -15.39 8.52
N THR A 88 4.19 -14.30 8.73
CA THR A 88 5.44 -14.25 9.50
C THR A 88 5.26 -13.74 10.93
N SER A 89 4.05 -13.31 11.32
CA SER A 89 3.77 -12.79 12.66
C SER A 89 2.39 -13.22 13.18
N HIS A 90 2.07 -14.51 13.06
CA HIS A 90 0.80 -15.06 13.54
C HIS A 90 0.55 -14.79 15.03
N GLU A 91 1.58 -14.88 15.88
CA GLU A 91 1.47 -14.63 17.32
C GLU A 91 1.14 -13.16 17.67
N ASN A 92 1.38 -12.23 16.75
CA ASN A 92 1.16 -10.80 16.95
C ASN A 92 -0.24 -10.36 16.50
N PHE A 93 -1.11 -11.29 16.08
CA PHE A 93 -2.49 -10.97 15.72
C PHE A 93 -3.41 -10.95 16.94
N THR A 94 -3.95 -9.77 17.24
CA THR A 94 -4.95 -9.58 18.28
C THR A 94 -6.36 -9.50 17.70
N GLN A 95 -7.33 -9.92 18.53
CA GLN A 95 -8.74 -9.72 18.24
C GLN A 95 -9.15 -8.34 18.74
N ASP A 96 -9.35 -7.39 17.83
CA ASP A 96 -9.82 -6.05 18.16
C ASP A 96 -10.82 -5.56 17.12
N LYS A 97 -12.09 -5.47 17.51
CA LYS A 97 -13.23 -5.07 16.67
C LYS A 97 -13.13 -3.64 16.13
N LYS A 98 -12.26 -2.80 16.70
CA LYS A 98 -12.06 -1.42 16.25
C LYS A 98 -11.18 -1.31 15.01
N TRP A 99 -10.50 -2.40 14.64
CA TRP A 99 -9.53 -2.43 13.57
C TRP A 99 -9.91 -3.40 12.48
N LEU A 100 -9.42 -3.13 11.28
CA LEU A 100 -9.25 -4.12 10.23
C LEU A 100 -7.77 -4.23 9.90
N TYR A 101 -7.32 -5.44 9.65
CA TYR A 101 -5.98 -5.72 9.16
C TYR A 101 -5.99 -5.93 7.64
N ARG A 102 -4.94 -5.45 6.98
CA ARG A 102 -4.73 -5.50 5.53
C ARG A 102 -3.28 -5.79 5.20
N GLY A 103 -3.01 -6.99 4.69
CA GLY A 103 -1.71 -7.35 4.10
C GLY A 103 -1.75 -7.35 2.57
N MET A 104 -0.58 -7.29 1.95
CA MET A 104 -0.41 -7.48 0.51
C MET A 104 -0.85 -8.90 0.08
N GLU A 105 -1.37 -9.00 -1.14
CA GLU A 105 -1.68 -10.28 -1.80
C GLU A 105 -0.36 -11.01 -2.13
N SER A 106 -0.34 -12.33 -1.95
CA SER A 106 0.84 -13.15 -2.26
C SER A 106 0.46 -14.58 -2.62
N ALA A 107 1.42 -15.32 -3.16
CA ALA A 107 1.29 -16.74 -3.45
C ALA A 107 1.02 -17.60 -2.20
N CYS A 108 1.31 -17.09 -0.99
CA CYS A 108 0.99 -17.76 0.27
C CYS A 108 -0.53 -17.89 0.53
N GLU A 109 -1.37 -17.16 -0.22
CA GLU A 109 -2.84 -17.32 -0.17
C GLU A 109 -3.38 -18.50 -0.99
N SER A 110 -2.49 -19.26 -1.64
CA SER A 110 -2.89 -20.42 -2.44
C SER A 110 -3.63 -21.46 -1.61
N LYS A 111 -4.76 -21.96 -2.13
CA LYS A 111 -5.64 -22.92 -1.46
C LYS A 111 -4.97 -24.25 -1.11
N ASN A 112 -3.81 -24.55 -1.70
CA ASN A 112 -3.11 -25.81 -1.52
C ASN A 112 -2.16 -25.82 -0.31
N PHE A 113 -2.15 -24.78 0.54
CA PHE A 113 -1.20 -24.64 1.66
C PHE A 113 0.24 -24.87 1.19
N PRO A 114 0.87 -23.88 0.52
CA PRO A 114 2.11 -24.10 -0.23
C PRO A 114 3.26 -24.71 0.59
N CYS A 115 3.28 -24.50 1.90
CA CYS A 115 4.30 -25.03 2.82
C CYS A 115 3.80 -26.20 3.70
N GLY A 116 2.64 -26.78 3.38
CA GLY A 116 1.99 -27.78 4.22
C GLY A 116 1.47 -27.22 5.54
N GLU A 117 0.97 -28.10 6.42
CA GLU A 117 0.29 -27.70 7.66
C GLU A 117 1.21 -27.06 8.72
N LYS A 118 2.51 -27.34 8.66
CA LYS A 118 3.49 -26.91 9.68
C LYS A 118 4.55 -25.94 9.16
N GLY A 119 4.58 -25.69 7.86
CA GLY A 119 5.55 -24.79 7.26
C GLY A 119 5.08 -23.34 7.33
N ILE A 120 6.01 -22.43 7.59
CA ILE A 120 5.76 -20.99 7.49
C ILE A 120 5.98 -20.58 6.03
N CYS A 121 4.97 -19.99 5.40
CA CYS A 121 5.10 -19.42 4.07
C CYS A 121 5.63 -17.99 4.17
N ILE A 122 6.78 -17.73 3.57
CA ILE A 122 7.40 -16.41 3.51
C ILE A 122 7.18 -15.86 2.10
N PRO A 123 6.29 -14.87 1.90
CA PRO A 123 6.03 -14.32 0.58
C PRO A 123 7.18 -13.43 0.09
N ASP A 124 7.46 -13.51 -1.20
CA ASP A 124 8.25 -12.52 -1.93
C ASP A 124 7.28 -11.66 -2.75
N TYR A 125 6.92 -10.51 -2.19
CA TYR A 125 5.92 -9.61 -2.77
C TYR A 125 6.36 -8.98 -4.09
N HIS A 126 7.67 -8.81 -4.30
CA HIS A 126 8.22 -8.22 -5.53
C HIS A 126 8.42 -9.29 -6.61
N GLY A 127 9.08 -10.39 -6.27
CA GLY A 127 9.34 -11.50 -7.20
C GLY A 127 8.13 -12.41 -7.44
N LYS A 128 6.99 -12.15 -6.80
CA LYS A 128 5.75 -12.94 -6.90
C LYS A 128 5.96 -14.42 -6.61
N SER A 129 6.86 -14.71 -5.68
CA SER A 129 7.25 -16.06 -5.28
C SER A 129 7.01 -16.26 -3.78
N PHE A 130 7.38 -17.41 -3.25
CA PHE A 130 7.35 -17.66 -1.80
C PHE A 130 8.45 -18.67 -1.43
N LYS A 131 8.77 -18.71 -0.14
CA LYS A 131 9.63 -19.73 0.46
C LYS A 131 8.91 -20.46 1.58
N CYS A 132 9.29 -21.72 1.71
CA CYS A 132 9.13 -22.57 2.88
C CYS A 132 10.55 -22.92 3.33
#